data_AF-A0A936E0T8-F1
#
_entry.id   AF-A0A936E0T8-F1
#
_cell.length_a   1.000
_cell.length_b   1.000
_cell.length_c   1.000
_cell.angle_alpha   90.00
_cell.angle_beta   90.00
_cell.angle_gamma   90.00
#
_symmetry.space_group_name_H-M   'P 1'
#
loop_
_entity.id
_entity.type
_entity.pdbx_description
1 polymer ?
#
loop_
_entity_poly.entity_id
_entity_poly.type
_entity_poly.pdbx_seq_one_letter_code
_entity_poly.pdbx_strand_id
1 'polypeptide(L)'
;MTEEISLPFIEANTIPISLDIMQNQHLIPVFTKDNQALISQHEFIETTYEVLSSVYDASVEGPFIRVSHPVKGRIPSARHKEDS
;
A
#
# COMPACT_ATOMS: atom_id res chain seq x y z
N MET A 1 15.87 3.50 -29.39
CA MET A 1 16.70 2.92 -28.32
C MET A 1 16.06 3.37 -27.02
N THR A 2 15.20 2.53 -26.44
CA THR A 2 14.57 2.80 -25.14
C THR A 2 15.55 2.34 -24.10
N GLU A 3 16.11 3.27 -23.32
CA GLU A 3 16.94 2.88 -22.18
C GLU A 3 16.07 2.13 -21.18
N GLU A 4 16.46 0.91 -20.82
CA GLU A 4 15.88 0.24 -19.66
C GLU A 4 16.29 1.01 -18.42
N ILE A 5 15.36 1.80 -17.89
CA ILE A 5 15.52 2.44 -16.61
C ILE A 5 15.40 1.34 -15.54
N SER A 6 16.53 0.94 -14.97
CA SER A 6 16.57 0.06 -13.81
C SER A 6 16.06 0.84 -12.59
N LEU A 7 14.77 0.70 -12.30
CA LEU A 7 14.16 1.25 -11.10
C LEU A 7 14.59 0.41 -9.87
N PRO A 8 14.76 1.02 -8.69
CA PRO A 8 14.91 0.30 -7.44
C PRO A 8 13.80 -0.76 -7.29
N PHE A 9 14.12 -1.93 -6.71
CA PHE A 9 13.20 -3.07 -6.63
C PHE A 9 11.80 -2.70 -6.12
N ILE A 10 11.72 -1.83 -5.12
CA ILE A 10 10.46 -1.37 -4.54
C ILE A 10 9.66 -0.52 -5.53
N GLU A 11 10.30 0.25 -6.40
CA GLU A 11 9.64 1.15 -7.35
C GLU A 11 9.18 0.45 -8.63
N ALA A 12 9.85 -0.64 -9.03
CA ALA A 12 9.60 -1.31 -10.31
C ALA A 12 8.16 -1.79 -10.52
N ASN A 13 7.44 -2.17 -9.45
CA ASN A 13 6.08 -2.73 -9.52
C ASN A 13 5.08 -2.07 -8.56
N THR A 14 5.38 -0.86 -8.06
CA THR A 14 4.50 -0.17 -7.12
C THR A 14 4.22 1.26 -7.59
N ILE A 15 3.08 1.78 -7.19
CA ILE A 15 2.69 3.17 -7.42
C ILE A 15 2.70 3.92 -6.08
N PRO A 16 3.20 5.17 -6.05
CA PRO A 16 3.07 6.00 -4.85
C PRO A 16 1.60 6.35 -4.62
N ILE A 17 1.19 6.40 -3.36
CA ILE A 17 -0.15 6.78 -2.94
C ILE A 17 -0.07 7.71 -1.74
N SER A 18 -1.04 8.62 -1.59
CA SER A 18 -1.13 9.49 -0.42
C SER A 18 -1.92 8.80 0.69
N LEU A 19 -1.66 9.23 1.93
CA LEU A 19 -2.41 8.77 3.10
C LEU A 19 -3.91 9.10 2.99
N ASP A 20 -4.25 10.25 2.41
CA ASP A 20 -5.63 10.67 2.12
C ASP A 20 -6.35 9.70 1.16
N ILE A 21 -5.68 9.24 0.09
CA ILE A 21 -6.29 8.26 -0.82
C ILE A 21 -6.53 6.94 -0.07
N MET A 22 -5.62 6.50 0.79
CA MET A 22 -5.82 5.29 1.58
C MET A 22 -7.02 5.41 2.52
N GLN A 23 -7.18 6.55 3.20
CA GLN A 23 -8.30 6.82 4.09
C GLN A 23 -9.64 6.77 3.36
N ASN A 24 -9.69 7.33 2.14
CA ASN A 24 -10.94 7.54 1.40
C ASN A 24 -11.29 6.40 0.42
N GLN A 25 -10.32 5.61 -0.03
CA GLN A 25 -10.52 4.61 -1.10
C GLN A 25 -10.28 3.17 -0.66
N HIS A 26 -9.53 2.92 0.43
CA HIS A 26 -9.29 1.56 0.89
C HIS A 26 -10.42 1.08 1.80
N LEU A 27 -10.88 -0.15 1.57
CA LEU A 27 -11.90 -0.77 2.41
C LEU A 27 -11.32 -1.17 3.77
N ILE A 28 -12.06 -0.90 4.83
CA ILE A 28 -11.76 -1.40 6.17
C ILE A 28 -12.36 -2.80 6.29
N PRO A 29 -11.53 -3.85 6.46
CA PRO A 29 -12.04 -5.19 6.65
C PRO A 29 -12.71 -5.31 8.03
N VAL A 30 -13.57 -6.31 8.16
CA VAL A 30 -14.31 -6.60 9.40
C VAL A 30 -14.07 -8.05 9.83
N PHE A 31 -14.17 -8.33 11.12
CA PHE A 31 -14.26 -9.69 11.62
C PHE A 31 -15.59 -10.32 11.16
N THR A 32 -15.52 -11.42 10.43
CA THR A 32 -16.72 -12.05 9.82
C THR A 32 -17.73 -12.59 10.84
N LYS A 33 -17.30 -12.85 12.07
CA LYS A 33 -18.14 -13.42 13.13
C LYS A 33 -19.10 -12.41 13.75
N ASP A 34 -18.66 -11.15 13.90
CA ASP A 34 -19.38 -10.13 14.67
C ASP A 34 -19.38 -8.75 13.98
N ASN A 35 -18.88 -8.67 12.75
CA ASN A 35 -18.86 -7.47 11.91
C ASN A 35 -18.12 -6.29 12.55
N GLN A 36 -17.22 -6.54 13.51
CA GLN A 36 -16.40 -5.51 14.10
C GLN A 36 -15.31 -5.07 13.13
N ALA A 37 -15.11 -3.76 12.99
CA ALA A 37 -14.06 -3.20 12.14
C ALA A 37 -12.67 -3.61 12.62
N LEU A 38 -11.80 -3.96 11.68
CA LEU A 38 -10.37 -4.11 11.91
C LEU A 38 -9.69 -2.74 11.83
N ILE A 39 -8.49 -2.64 12.40
CA ILE A 39 -7.62 -1.48 12.16
C ILE A 39 -7.35 -1.35 10.66
N SER A 40 -7.56 -0.14 10.14
CA SER A 40 -7.29 0.14 8.73
C SER A 40 -5.77 0.31 8.49
N GLN A 41 -5.33 0.09 7.25
CA GLN A 41 -3.92 0.35 6.87
C GLN A 41 -3.55 1.83 7.08
N HIS A 42 -4.51 2.73 6.85
CA HIS A 42 -4.33 4.16 7.09
C HIS A 42 -4.09 4.45 8.57
N GLU A 43 -4.99 3.98 9.44
CA GLU A 43 -4.92 4.21 10.90
C GLU A 43 -3.62 3.64 11.50
N PHE A 44 -3.19 2.46 11.02
CA PHE A 44 -1.93 1.89 11.45
C PHE A 44 -0.72 2.76 11.08
N ILE A 45 -0.66 3.24 9.83
CA ILE A 45 0.45 4.07 9.35
C ILE A 45 0.45 5.44 10.04
N GLU A 46 -0.72 6.07 10.17
CA GLU A 46 -0.90 7.36 10.84
C GLU A 46 -0.46 7.29 12.31
N THR A 47 -1.00 6.32 13.06
CA THR A 47 -0.62 6.11 14.47
C THR A 47 0.88 5.87 14.62
N THR A 48 1.47 5.09 13.73
CA THR A 48 2.92 4.83 13.75
C THR A 48 3.72 6.12 13.51
N TYR A 49 3.30 6.93 12.54
CA TYR A 49 3.95 8.19 12.21
C TYR A 49 3.83 9.22 13.35
N GLU A 50 2.66 9.31 13.99
CA GLU A 50 2.43 10.16 15.16
C GLU A 50 3.32 9.73 16.34
N VAL A 51 3.40 8.42 16.63
CA VAL A 51 4.26 7.90 17.68
C VAL A 51 5.72 8.23 17.40
N LEU A 52 6.21 8.00 16.18
CA LEU A 52 7.59 8.36 15.80
C LEU A 52 7.83 9.87 15.98
N SER A 53 6.89 10.70 15.51
CA SER A 53 7.01 12.16 15.63
C SER A 53 6.96 12.65 17.08
N SER A 54 6.34 11.87 17.98
CA SER A 54 6.32 12.19 19.43
C SER A 54 7.58 11.76 20.17
N VAL A 55 8.28 10.74 19.67
CA VAL A 55 9.46 10.15 20.33
C VAL A 55 10.76 10.81 19.88
N TYR A 56 10.81 11.28 18.63
CA TYR A 56 12.00 11.91 18.06
C TYR A 56 11.86 13.44 18.07
N ASP A 57 12.87 14.14 18.60
CA ASP A 57 12.94 15.61 18.57
C ASP A 57 13.24 16.18 17.16
N ALA A 58 13.59 15.31 16.21
CA ALA A 58 13.83 15.65 14.81
C ALA A 58 12.58 15.42 13.97
N SER A 59 12.42 16.19 12.90
CA SER A 59 11.35 15.98 11.92
C SER A 59 11.46 14.59 11.31
N VAL A 60 10.38 13.80 11.41
CA VAL A 60 10.28 12.49 10.77
C VAL A 60 9.83 12.70 9.32
N GLU A 61 10.67 12.31 8.36
CA GLU A 61 10.30 12.35 6.94
C GLU A 61 9.29 11.25 6.58
N GLY A 62 8.36 11.56 5.66
CA GLY A 62 7.35 10.63 5.17
C GLY A 62 5.95 10.84 5.80
N PRO A 63 5.07 9.83 5.77
CA PRO A 63 5.28 8.48 5.24
C PRO A 63 5.32 8.44 3.70
N PHE A 64 6.30 7.73 3.14
CA PHE A 64 6.38 7.45 1.70
C PHE A 64 5.69 6.12 1.40
N ILE A 65 4.43 6.20 0.99
CA ILE A 65 3.59 5.02 0.82
C ILE A 65 3.57 4.58 -0.63
N ARG A 66 3.78 3.29 -0.86
CA ARG A 66 3.68 2.67 -2.18
C ARG A 66 2.85 1.39 -2.09
N VAL A 67 1.95 1.21 -3.05
CA VAL A 67 1.11 0.01 -3.16
C VAL A 67 1.40 -0.68 -4.49
N SER A 68 1.20 -1.99 -4.55
CA SER A 68 1.26 -2.68 -5.83
C SER A 68 0.20 -2.11 -6.78
N HIS A 69 0.53 -2.04 -8.07
CA HIS A 69 -0.50 -1.79 -9.06
C HIS A 69 -1.57 -2.89 -8.97
N PRO A 70 -2.86 -2.58 -9.21
CA PRO A 70 -3.89 -3.60 -9.30
C PRO A 70 -3.42 -4.72 -10.24
N VAL A 71 -3.36 -5.96 -9.75
CA VAL A 71 -2.96 -7.11 -10.58
C VAL A 71 -4.11 -7.41 -11.54
N LYS A 72 -4.15 -6.70 -12.68
CA LYS A 72 -5.01 -7.04 -13.82
C LYS A 72 -4.59 -8.43 -14.29
N GLY A 73 -5.47 -9.41 -14.13
CA GLY A 73 -5.21 -10.77 -14.57
C GLY A 73 -5.35 -11.84 -13.48
N ARG A 74 -5.51 -11.51 -12.19
CA ARG A 74 -5.97 -12.51 -11.20
C ARG A 74 -7.49 -12.72 -11.29
N ILE A 75 -7.95 -13.07 -12.48
CA ILE A 75 -9.27 -13.65 -12.71
C ILE A 75 -9.11 -15.17 -12.65
N PRO A 76 -10.11 -15.93 -12.15
CA PRO A 76 -10.01 -17.39 -12.06
C PRO A 76 -9.58 -18.07 -13.38
N SER A 77 -9.91 -17.46 -14.53
CA SER A 77 -9.55 -17.94 -15.86
C SER A 77 -8.06 -17.78 -16.24
N ALA A 78 -7.27 -16.99 -15.50
CA ALA A 78 -5.84 -16.82 -15.75
C ALA A 78 -4.96 -17.83 -15.01
N ARG A 79 -5.54 -18.72 -14.19
CA ARG A 79 -4.82 -19.75 -13.42
C ARG A 79 -4.01 -20.73 -14.27
N HIS A 80 -4.24 -20.77 -15.58
CA HIS A 80 -3.61 -21.70 -16.53
C HIS A 80 -2.94 -21.02 -17.72
N LYS A 81 -2.76 -19.69 -17.70
CA LYS A 81 -1.97 -19.02 -18.73
C LYS A 81 -0.49 -19.09 -18.34
N GLU A 82 0.32 -19.70 -19.19
CA GLU A 82 1.77 -19.63 -19.10
C GLU A 82 2.22 -18.23 -19.53
N ASP A 83 3.14 -17.66 -18.77
CA ASP A 83 3.81 -16.40 -19.12
C ASP A 83 4.65 -16.66 -20.37
N SER A 84 4.33 -15.94 -21.46
CA SER A 84 5.06 -16.01 -22.74
C SER A 84 6.32 -15.16 -22.71
#